data_AF-A0A937NFN1-F1
#
_entry.id   AF-A0A937NFN1-F1
#
_cell.length_a   1.000
_cell.length_b   1.000
_cell.length_c   1.000
_cell.angle_alpha   90.00
_cell.angle_beta   90.00
_cell.angle_gamma   90.00
#
_symmetry.space_group_name_H-M   'P 1'
#
loop_
_entity.id
_entity.type
_entity.pdbx_description
1 polymer ?
#
loop_
_entity_poly.entity_id
_entity_poly.type
_entity_poly.pdbx_seq_one_letter_code
_entity_poly.pdbx_strand_id
1 'polypeptide(L)'
;MSKRALEKVLAGLSDENIKFSELREILLDSGFAERIKGDHHIFTKDKIVEIINIQPLRNEKAKAYQVKQVRNLILKYKLHEGVKDV
;
A
#
# COMPACT_ATOMS: atom_id res chain seq x y z
N MET A 1 -3.16 10.53 -3.79
CA MET A 1 -3.44 9.11 -4.11
C MET A 1 -3.67 8.94 -5.60
N SER A 2 -2.82 8.16 -6.26
CA SER A 2 -3.07 7.75 -7.65
C SER A 2 -4.30 6.83 -7.69
N LYS A 3 -5.43 7.36 -8.18
CA LYS A 3 -6.71 6.64 -8.28
C LYS A 3 -6.56 5.32 -9.02
N ARG A 4 -5.79 5.31 -10.11
CA ARG A 4 -5.51 4.13 -10.93
C ARG A 4 -4.72 3.05 -10.17
N ALA A 5 -3.78 3.42 -9.31
CA ALA A 5 -3.02 2.45 -8.53
C ALA A 5 -3.89 1.82 -7.44
N LEU A 6 -4.70 2.65 -6.74
CA LEU A 6 -5.65 2.16 -5.75
C LEU A 6 -6.66 1.18 -6.37
N GLU A 7 -7.25 1.52 -7.51
CA GLU A 7 -8.20 0.67 -8.23
C GLU A 7 -7.59 -0.70 -8.58
N LYS A 8 -6.35 -0.74 -9.08
CA LYS A 8 -5.66 -2.01 -9.37
C LYS A 8 -5.47 -2.87 -8.11
N VAL A 9 -5.03 -2.24 -7.01
CA VAL A 9 -4.82 -2.95 -5.73
C VAL A 9 -6.13 -3.50 -5.19
N LEU A 10 -7.21 -2.70 -5.24
CA LEU A 10 -8.54 -3.09 -4.77
C LEU A 10 -9.17 -4.19 -5.64
N ALA A 11 -9.00 -4.13 -6.96
CA ALA A 11 -9.50 -5.15 -7.88
C ALA A 11 -8.87 -6.53 -7.63
N GLY A 12 -7.59 -6.56 -7.22
CA GLY A 12 -6.87 -7.78 -6.87
C GLY A 12 -6.59 -8.75 -8.02
N LEU A 13 -6.75 -8.28 -9.26
CA LEU A 13 -6.49 -9.05 -10.48
C LEU A 13 -5.02 -8.93 -10.95
N SER A 14 -4.18 -8.18 -10.24
CA SER A 14 -2.84 -7.81 -10.71
C SER A 14 -1.83 -7.66 -9.58
N ASP A 15 -1.94 -8.47 -8.52
CA ASP A 15 -1.06 -8.38 -7.35
C ASP A 15 0.43 -8.55 -7.70
N GLU A 16 0.76 -9.31 -8.75
CA GLU A 16 2.14 -9.48 -9.26
C GLU A 16 2.63 -8.32 -10.16
N ASN A 17 1.78 -7.33 -10.44
CA ASN A 17 2.04 -6.27 -11.40
C ASN A 17 1.79 -4.86 -10.84
N ILE A 18 2.09 -4.67 -9.55
CA ILE A 18 2.09 -3.37 -8.88
C ILE A 18 3.54 -2.93 -8.66
N LYS A 19 3.88 -1.70 -9.05
CA LYS A 19 5.20 -1.13 -8.73
C LYS A 19 5.30 -0.91 -7.23
N PHE A 20 6.49 -1.10 -6.67
CA PHE A 20 6.75 -0.83 -5.27
C PHE A 20 6.42 0.63 -4.91
N SER A 21 6.78 1.58 -5.78
CA SER A 21 6.49 2.99 -5.62
C SER A 21 4.98 3.27 -5.54
N GLU A 22 4.18 2.64 -6.38
CA GLU A 22 2.71 2.78 -6.37
C GLU A 22 2.12 2.27 -5.04
N LEU A 23 2.59 1.12 -4.54
CA LEU A 23 2.11 0.57 -3.26
C LEU A 23 2.53 1.44 -2.07
N ARG A 24 3.75 1.97 -2.10
CA ARG A 24 4.27 2.92 -1.10
C ARG A 24 3.46 4.21 -1.08
N GLU A 25 3.18 4.81 -2.24
CA GLU A 25 2.36 6.02 -2.34
C GLU A 25 0.97 5.82 -1.77
N ILE A 26 0.31 4.68 -2.02
CA ILE A 26 -0.99 4.38 -1.43
C ILE A 26 -0.95 4.42 0.10
N LEU A 27 0.09 3.86 0.73
CA LEU A 27 0.23 3.87 2.19
C LEU A 27 0.50 5.29 2.73
N LEU A 28 1.38 6.06 2.07
CA LEU A 28 1.68 7.43 2.44
C LEU A 28 0.44 8.34 2.33
N ASP A 29 -0.28 8.25 1.20
CA ASP A 29 -1.51 9.00 0.96
C ASP A 29 -2.66 8.57 1.87
N SER A 30 -2.64 7.32 2.33
CA SER A 30 -3.55 6.84 3.38
C SER A 30 -3.17 7.35 4.77
N GLY A 31 -2.12 8.17 4.91
CA GLY A 31 -1.70 8.80 6.17
C GLY A 31 -0.85 7.91 7.07
N PHE A 32 -0.19 6.88 6.53
CA PHE A 32 0.80 6.12 7.29
C PHE A 32 2.13 6.89 7.37
N ALA A 33 2.75 6.85 8.55
CA ALA A 33 4.14 7.24 8.73
C ALA A 33 5.07 6.11 8.29
N GLU A 34 6.11 6.46 7.54
CA GLU A 34 7.11 5.53 7.04
C GLU A 34 8.42 5.63 7.81
N ARG A 35 8.99 4.47 8.14
CA ARG A 35 10.37 4.32 8.62
C ARG A 35 11.11 3.32 7.75
N ILE A 36 12.32 3.67 7.32
CA ILE A 36 13.15 2.81 6.47
C ILE A 36 14.28 2.19 7.30
N LYS A 37 14.51 0.88 7.10
CA LYS A 37 15.64 0.13 7.67
C LYS A 37 16.18 -0.85 6.62
N GLY A 38 17.25 -0.47 5.92
CA GLY A 38 17.72 -1.23 4.76
C GLY A 38 16.73 -1.08 3.60
N ASP A 39 16.33 -2.19 2.97
CA ASP A 39 15.30 -2.25 1.92
C ASP A 39 13.87 -2.39 2.50
N HIS A 40 13.74 -2.49 3.82
CA HIS A 40 12.45 -2.59 4.48
C HIS A 40 11.85 -1.21 4.75
N HIS A 41 10.62 -1.02 4.29
CA HIS A 41 9.79 0.15 4.54
C HIS A 41 8.66 -0.24 5.48
N ILE A 42 8.70 0.31 6.69
CA ILE A 42 7.80 -0.01 7.80
C ILE A 42 6.80 1.13 7.94
N PHE A 43 5.51 0.79 7.91
CA PHE A 43 4.40 1.73 7.94
C PHE A 43 3.57 1.54 9.20
N THR A 44 3.25 2.67 9.84
CA THR A 44 2.40 2.74 11.03
C THR A 44 1.43 3.91 10.89
N LYS A 45 0.23 3.80 11.47
CA LYS A 45 -0.76 4.90 11.46
C LYS A 45 -1.52 4.90 12.79
N ASP A 46 -1.76 6.10 13.32
CA ASP A 46 -2.60 6.24 14.52
C ASP A 46 -3.99 5.60 14.29
N LYS A 47 -4.49 4.89 15.31
CA LYS A 47 -5.76 4.12 15.27
C LYS A 47 -5.80 2.93 14.30
N ILE A 48 -4.66 2.52 13.73
CA ILE A 48 -4.51 1.25 13.01
C ILE A 48 -3.51 0.39 13.77
N VAL A 49 -3.92 -0.80 14.18
CA VAL A 49 -3.10 -1.68 15.03
C VAL A 49 -2.02 -2.41 14.22
N GLU A 50 -2.28 -2.66 12.93
CA GLU A 50 -1.37 -3.37 12.05
C GLU A 50 -0.19 -2.49 11.63
N ILE A 51 1.00 -3.04 11.81
CA ILE A 51 2.24 -2.52 11.23
C ILE A 51 2.45 -3.25 9.91
N ILE A 52 2.60 -2.50 8.82
CA ILE A 52 2.91 -3.06 7.50
C ILE A 52 4.40 -2.92 7.22
N ASN A 53 5.04 -3.97 6.72
CA ASN A 53 6.41 -3.91 6.24
C ASN A 53 6.44 -4.38 4.78
N ILE A 54 6.83 -3.48 3.88
CA ILE A 54 7.01 -3.76 2.46
C ILE A 54 8.48 -3.60 2.05
N GLN A 55 8.90 -4.32 1.02
CA GLN A 55 10.23 -4.15 0.44
C GLN A 55 10.14 -4.38 -1.08
N PRO A 56 10.94 -3.68 -1.89
CA PRO A 56 10.94 -3.86 -3.32
C PRO A 56 11.53 -5.23 -3.70
N LEU A 57 11.05 -5.79 -4.81
CA LEU A 57 11.76 -6.83 -5.55
C LEU A 57 12.89 -6.20 -6.38
N ARG A 58 13.82 -7.03 -6.87
CA ARG A 58 14.90 -6.57 -7.77
C ARG A 58 14.42 -5.88 -9.04
N ASN A 59 13.18 -6.15 -9.46
CA ASN A 59 12.55 -5.55 -10.64
C ASN A 59 11.61 -4.38 -10.30
N GLU A 60 11.82 -3.74 -9.14
CA GLU A 60 11.07 -2.55 -8.66
C GLU A 60 9.57 -2.80 -8.39
N LYS A 61 9.11 -4.04 -8.47
CA LYS A 61 7.73 -4.42 -8.13
C LYS A 61 7.58 -4.70 -6.64
N ALA A 62 6.36 -4.55 -6.14
CA ALA A 62 5.99 -5.06 -4.84
C ALA A 62 5.86 -6.59 -4.88
N LYS A 63 6.06 -7.25 -3.74
CA LYS A 63 5.76 -8.68 -3.60
C LYS A 63 4.23 -8.85 -3.60
N ALA A 64 3.70 -9.81 -4.35
CA ALA A 64 2.25 -9.99 -4.49
C ALA A 64 1.51 -10.18 -3.14
N TYR A 65 2.12 -10.90 -2.20
CA TYR A 65 1.54 -11.05 -0.86
C TYR A 65 1.49 -9.72 -0.08
N GLN A 66 2.44 -8.81 -0.29
CA GLN A 66 2.44 -7.47 0.33
C GLN A 66 1.33 -6.61 -0.27
N VAL A 67 1.10 -6.71 -1.58
CA VAL A 67 -0.06 -6.06 -2.23
C VAL A 67 -1.36 -6.56 -1.63
N LYS A 68 -1.52 -7.89 -1.47
CA LYS A 68 -2.69 -8.49 -0.81
C LYS A 68 -2.86 -8.03 0.64
N GLN A 69 -1.77 -7.92 1.41
CA GLN A 69 -1.80 -7.41 2.78
C GLN A 69 -2.30 -5.96 2.84
N VAL A 70 -1.77 -5.10 1.98
CA VAL A 70 -2.19 -3.70 1.88
C VAL A 70 -3.64 -3.60 1.42
N ARG A 71 -4.09 -4.38 0.42
CA ARG A 71 -5.51 -4.44 0.01
C ARG A 71 -6.40 -4.76 1.20
N ASN A 72 -6.08 -5.83 1.94
CA ASN A 72 -6.90 -6.28 3.06
C ASN A 72 -6.96 -5.22 4.16
N LEU A 73 -5.87 -4.49 4.40
CA LEU A 73 -5.83 -3.40 5.37
C LEU A 73 -6.71 -2.23 4.94
N ILE A 74 -6.62 -1.82 3.67
CA ILE A 74 -7.44 -0.74 3.09
C ILE A 74 -8.93 -1.08 3.22
N LEU A 75 -9.32 -2.31 2.92
CA LEU A 75 -10.70 -2.77 3.02
C LEU A 75 -11.16 -2.85 4.49
N LYS A 76 -10.33 -3.40 5.38
CA LYS A 76 -10.64 -3.54 6.81
C LYS A 76 -10.92 -2.19 7.48
N TYR A 77 -10.11 -1.19 7.16
CA TYR A 77 -10.20 0.15 7.77
C TYR A 77 -10.90 1.17 6.86
N LYS A 78 -11.50 0.75 5.75
CA LYS A 78 -12.20 1.62 4.79
C LYS A 78 -11.36 2.82 4.34
N LEU A 79 -10.06 2.62 4.16
CA LEU A 79 -9.10 3.71 3.84
C LEU A 79 -9.29 4.30 2.43
N HIS A 80 -10.18 3.71 1.64
CA HIS A 80 -10.61 4.22 0.34
C HIS A 80 -11.79 5.19 0.44
N GLU A 81 -12.53 5.20 1.55
CA GLU A 81 -13.69 6.07 1.78
C GLU A 81 -13.19 7.45 2.24
N GLY A 82 -12.97 8.37 1.30
CA GLY A 82 -12.43 9.71 1.60
C GLY A 82 -11.55 10.31 0.51
N VAL A 83 -11.20 9.54 -0.53
CA VAL A 83 -10.61 10.07 -1.76
C VAL A 83 -11.70 10.83 -2.52
N LYS A 84 -12.00 12.05 -2.08
CA LYS A 84 -12.82 12.98 -2.86
C LYS A 84 -12.01 13.33 -4.10
N ASP A 85 -12.60 13.06 -5.27
CA ASP A 85 -12.11 13.56 -6.55
C ASP A 85 -11.86 15.07 -6.41
N VAL A 86 -10.58 15.46 -6.47
CA VAL A 86 -10.14 16.84 -6.73
C VAL A 86 -10.04 17.04 -8.23
#